data_AF-A0AAE0KM47-F1
#
_entry.id   AF-A0AAE0KM47-F1
#
_cell.length_a   1.000
_cell.length_b   1.000
_cell.length_c   1.000
_cell.angle_alpha   90.00
_cell.angle_beta   90.00
_cell.angle_gamma   90.00
#
_symmetry.space_group_name_H-M   'P 1'
#
loop_
_entity.id
_entity.type
_entity.pdbx_description
1 polymer ?
#
loop_
_entity_poly.entity_id
_entity_poly.type
_entity_poly.pdbx_seq_one_letter_code
_entity_poly.pdbx_strand_id
1 'polypeptide(L)'
;MSDIVEYGPVSKRGNREFRTNTHDGTQYTRRIKNDGSRTDWMLAEVSPAAADEEEEPRLALMVVLEMQSEGEPNHWSLFGSGPGGSVYQVTGDATYMTRKFDGVQHLSSESYSTSYVVAYLDEAQAGVVRQVATQEPPLWAHNRALVTENCQGWTCACCSVFKAMVLGR
;
A
#
# COMPACT_ATOMS: atom_id res chain seq x y z
N MET A 1 -10.09 -15.12 40.91
CA MET A 1 -8.80 -15.07 40.20
C MET A 1 -9.09 -14.39 38.88
N SER A 2 -8.54 -13.20 38.65
CA SER A 2 -8.68 -12.52 37.36
C SER A 2 -7.81 -13.25 36.35
N ASP A 3 -8.43 -13.95 35.41
CA ASP A 3 -7.71 -14.59 34.31
C ASP A 3 -6.91 -13.52 33.57
N ILE A 4 -5.58 -13.63 33.63
CA ILE A 4 -4.69 -12.76 32.87
C ILE A 4 -4.82 -13.19 31.42
N VAL A 5 -5.53 -12.39 30.63
CA VAL A 5 -5.66 -12.64 29.19
C VAL A 5 -4.31 -12.34 28.52
N GLU A 6 -3.65 -13.38 28.01
CA GLU A 6 -2.42 -13.24 27.23
C GLU A 6 -2.74 -12.99 25.75
N TYR A 7 -2.07 -12.00 25.19
CA TYR A 7 -2.19 -11.66 23.77
C TYR A 7 -0.86 -11.92 23.06
N GLY A 8 -0.95 -12.44 21.84
CA GLY A 8 0.18 -12.57 20.93
C GLY A 8 0.70 -11.20 20.45
N PRO A 9 1.76 -11.20 19.63
CA PRO A 9 2.36 -9.97 19.12
C PRO A 9 1.36 -9.16 18.30
N VAL A 10 1.44 -7.83 18.44
CA VAL A 10 0.65 -6.92 17.61
C VAL A 10 1.25 -6.88 16.21
N SER A 11 0.43 -7.10 15.18
CA SER A 11 0.81 -6.90 13.79
C SER A 11 0.11 -5.68 13.20
N LYS A 12 0.79 -4.93 12.31
CA LYS A 12 0.26 -3.74 11.64
C LYS A 12 -0.01 -4.05 10.16
N ARG A 13 -1.16 -3.62 9.65
CA ARG A 13 -1.45 -3.58 8.21
C ARG A 13 -2.17 -2.27 7.88
N GLY A 14 -1.46 -1.36 7.22
CA GLY A 14 -1.92 0.00 6.96
C GLY A 14 -2.29 0.73 8.26
N ASN A 15 -3.48 1.34 8.28
CA ASN A 15 -4.02 2.05 9.44
C ASN A 15 -4.72 1.14 10.47
N ARG A 16 -4.34 -0.14 10.53
CA ARG A 16 -4.91 -1.10 11.48
C ARG A 16 -3.83 -1.91 12.18
N GLU A 17 -4.07 -2.15 13.46
CA GLU A 17 -3.32 -3.11 14.26
C GLU A 17 -4.22 -4.30 14.62
N PHE A 18 -3.62 -5.48 14.69
CA PHE A 18 -4.27 -6.75 14.98
C PHE A 18 -3.52 -7.45 16.10
N ARG A 19 -4.25 -8.10 17.00
CA ARG A 19 -3.68 -9.03 17.99
C ARG A 19 -4.60 -10.21 18.19
N THR A 20 -4.04 -11.32 18.61
CA THR A 20 -4.79 -12.57 18.84
C THR A 20 -4.65 -12.96 20.30
N ASN A 21 -5.75 -13.32 20.96
CA ASN A 21 -5.71 -13.94 22.27
C ASN A 21 -5.09 -15.34 22.12
N THR A 22 -4.03 -15.63 22.88
CA THR A 22 -3.28 -16.88 22.74
C THR A 22 -4.03 -18.10 23.23
N HIS A 23 -5.08 -17.91 24.05
CA HIS A 23 -5.82 -18.99 24.69
C HIS A 23 -6.98 -19.49 23.83
N ASP A 24 -7.76 -18.58 23.23
CA ASP A 24 -8.97 -18.89 22.48
C ASP A 24 -8.87 -18.56 20.98
N GLY A 25 -7.76 -17.95 20.53
CA GLY A 25 -7.56 -17.57 19.14
C GLY A 25 -8.37 -16.35 18.69
N THR A 26 -9.10 -15.68 19.60
CA THR A 26 -9.94 -14.53 19.26
C THR A 26 -9.09 -13.38 18.75
N GLN A 27 -9.45 -12.84 17.58
CA GLN A 27 -8.76 -11.71 16.98
C GLN A 27 -9.41 -10.39 17.38
N TYR A 28 -8.57 -9.41 17.68
CA TYR A 28 -8.95 -8.04 17.97
C TYR A 28 -8.31 -7.10 16.96
N THR A 29 -9.03 -6.05 16.58
CA THR A 29 -8.54 -5.00 15.68
C THR A 29 -8.74 -3.62 16.30
N ARG A 30 -7.83 -2.70 16.00
CA ARG A 30 -8.01 -1.26 16.27
C ARG A 30 -7.51 -0.43 15.10
N ARG A 31 -8.04 0.78 14.95
CA ARG A 31 -7.59 1.74 13.93
C ARG A 31 -6.50 2.64 14.51
N ILE A 32 -5.48 2.90 13.70
CA ILE A 32 -4.54 4.00 13.90
C ILE A 32 -5.12 5.21 13.15
N LYS A 33 -5.24 6.34 13.84
CA LYS A 33 -5.65 7.61 13.24
C LYS A 33 -4.45 8.34 12.65
N ASN A 34 -4.70 9.33 11.81
CA ASN A 34 -3.65 10.12 11.15
C ASN A 34 -2.73 10.86 12.14
N ASP A 35 -3.19 11.14 13.36
CA ASP A 35 -2.40 11.76 14.45
C ASP A 35 -1.57 10.73 15.25
N GLY A 36 -1.55 9.46 14.83
CA GLY A 36 -0.87 8.36 15.52
C GLY A 36 -1.62 7.80 16.73
N SER A 37 -2.76 8.41 17.12
CA SER A 37 -3.60 7.88 18.18
C SER A 37 -4.31 6.60 17.73
N ARG A 38 -4.66 5.75 18.70
CA ARG A 38 -5.31 4.46 18.45
C ARG A 38 -6.72 4.47 19.01
N THR A 39 -7.65 3.85 18.30
CA THR A 39 -8.96 3.52 18.88
C THR A 39 -8.80 2.40 19.89
N ASP A 40 -9.84 2.18 20.70
CA ASP A 40 -9.91 1.00 21.55
C ASP A 40 -9.88 -0.28 20.71
N TRP A 41 -9.41 -1.35 21.33
CA TRP A 41 -9.45 -2.68 20.74
C TRP A 41 -10.90 -3.13 20.65
N MET A 42 -11.31 -3.52 19.45
CA MET A 42 -12.63 -4.07 19.18
C MET A 42 -12.46 -5.52 18.77
N LEU A 43 -13.43 -6.38 19.11
CA LEU A 43 -13.49 -7.71 18.55
C LEU A 43 -13.48 -7.58 17.03
N ALA A 44 -12.57 -8.27 16.35
CA ALA A 44 -12.66 -8.36 14.91
C ALA A 44 -13.95 -9.11 14.62
N GLU A 45 -14.95 -8.43 14.05
CA GLU A 45 -16.12 -9.13 13.53
C GLU A 45 -15.61 -10.14 12.52
N VAL A 46 -15.62 -11.41 12.92
CA VAL A 46 -15.53 -12.51 11.98
C VAL A 46 -16.85 -12.43 11.23
N SER A 47 -16.88 -11.62 10.17
CA SER A 47 -17.97 -11.73 9.21
C SER A 47 -18.04 -13.22 8.84
N PRO A 48 -19.21 -13.87 8.84
CA PRO A 48 -19.34 -15.23 8.32
C PRO A 48 -18.93 -15.33 6.84
N ALA A 49 -18.68 -14.20 6.17
CA ALA A 49 -18.02 -14.12 4.85
C ALA A 49 -16.47 -14.09 4.92
N ALA A 50 -15.87 -14.25 6.10
CA ALA A 50 -14.42 -14.26 6.33
C ALA A 50 -13.92 -15.51 7.07
N ALA A 51 -14.84 -16.43 7.42
CA ALA A 51 -14.52 -17.79 7.79
C ALA A 51 -14.89 -18.66 6.57
N ASP A 52 -13.88 -19.12 5.84
CA ASP A 52 -13.99 -19.99 4.65
C ASP A 52 -14.55 -19.38 3.37
N GLU A 53 -14.15 -18.15 3.04
CA GLU A 53 -13.63 -17.92 1.69
C GLU A 53 -12.12 -17.71 1.81
N GLU A 54 -11.36 -18.74 1.41
CA GLU A 54 -10.15 -18.48 0.64
C GLU A 54 -10.57 -17.64 -0.58
N GLU A 55 -10.89 -16.35 -0.40
CA GLU A 55 -10.71 -15.40 -1.49
C GLU A 55 -9.21 -15.52 -1.76
N GLU A 56 -8.85 -16.26 -2.82
CA GLU A 56 -7.49 -16.21 -3.38
C GLU A 56 -7.03 -14.76 -3.25
N PRO A 57 -5.87 -14.49 -2.62
CA PRO A 57 -5.49 -13.14 -2.23
C PRO A 57 -5.60 -12.25 -3.46
N ARG A 58 -6.70 -11.49 -3.57
CA ARG A 58 -7.00 -10.77 -4.81
C ARG A 58 -5.87 -9.79 -4.98
N LEU A 59 -5.16 -9.92 -6.08
CA LEU A 59 -4.08 -8.99 -6.39
C LEU A 59 -4.73 -7.61 -6.46
N ALA A 60 -4.20 -6.62 -5.78
CA ALA A 60 -4.82 -5.31 -5.75
C ALA A 60 -3.78 -4.26 -6.14
N LEU A 61 -4.18 -3.39 -7.04
CA LEU A 61 -3.44 -2.17 -7.33
C LEU A 61 -3.86 -1.13 -6.31
N MET A 62 -2.89 -0.58 -5.59
CA MET A 62 -3.10 0.48 -4.63
C MET A 62 -2.21 1.67 -4.94
N VAL A 63 -2.68 2.86 -4.60
CA VAL A 63 -1.80 4.02 -4.41
C VAL A 63 -1.58 4.18 -2.91
N VAL A 64 -0.32 4.20 -2.50
CA VAL A 64 0.08 4.36 -1.10
C VAL A 64 0.63 5.77 -0.90
N LEU A 65 0.14 6.45 0.13
CA LEU A 65 0.65 7.74 0.58
C LEU A 65 1.65 7.52 1.71
N GLU A 66 2.83 8.07 1.55
CA GLU A 66 3.90 8.03 2.54
C GLU A 66 4.30 9.43 2.97
N MET A 67 4.49 9.61 4.27
CA MET A 67 5.05 10.80 4.87
C MET A 67 6.54 10.88 4.52
N GLN A 68 6.99 12.09 4.18
CA GLN A 68 8.39 12.42 4.02
C GLN A 68 8.90 13.15 5.28
N SER A 69 10.16 13.61 5.26
CA SER A 69 10.73 14.44 6.32
C SER A 69 9.85 15.64 6.64
N GLU A 70 9.98 16.18 7.85
CA GLU A 70 9.22 17.36 8.27
C GLU A 70 9.39 18.53 7.28
N GLY A 71 8.27 19.10 6.85
CA GLY A 71 8.24 20.19 5.86
C GLY A 71 8.21 19.77 4.40
N GLU A 72 8.43 18.48 4.08
CA GLU A 72 8.36 17.95 2.72
C GLU A 72 6.94 17.45 2.39
N PRO A 73 6.51 17.55 1.12
CA PRO A 73 5.22 17.00 0.71
C PRO A 73 5.23 15.47 0.78
N ASN A 74 4.07 14.89 1.07
CA ASN A 74 3.90 13.45 1.05
C ASN A 74 4.20 12.86 -0.34
N HIS A 75 4.63 11.60 -0.35
CA HIS A 75 5.00 10.86 -1.55
C HIS A 75 3.93 9.81 -1.89
N TRP A 76 3.56 9.72 -3.17
CA TRP A 76 2.66 8.69 -3.68
C TRP A 76 3.46 7.59 -4.38
N SER A 77 3.20 6.34 -4.01
CA SER A 77 3.80 5.15 -4.65
C SER A 77 2.71 4.21 -5.16
N LEU A 78 3.01 3.47 -6.24
CA LEU A 78 2.12 2.44 -6.78
C LEU A 78 2.48 1.10 -6.14
N PHE A 79 1.50 0.39 -5.62
CA PHE A 79 1.70 -0.86 -4.89
C PHE A 79 0.82 -1.96 -5.46
N GLY A 80 1.43 -3.09 -5.85
CA GLY A 80 0.71 -4.31 -6.20
C GLY A 80 0.73 -5.29 -5.02
N SER A 81 -0.43 -5.55 -4.41
CA SER A 81 -0.53 -6.60 -3.39
C SER A 81 -0.52 -7.96 -4.09
N GLY A 82 0.48 -8.79 -3.82
CA GLY A 82 0.55 -10.18 -4.27
C GLY A 82 1.50 -10.98 -3.38
N PRO A 83 1.71 -12.29 -3.62
CA PRO A 83 2.66 -13.07 -2.84
C PRO A 83 4.05 -12.41 -2.90
N GLY A 84 4.50 -11.85 -1.78
CA GLY A 84 5.74 -11.08 -1.67
C GLY A 84 5.64 -9.56 -1.86
N GLY A 85 4.47 -9.01 -2.23
CA GLY A 85 4.18 -7.56 -2.33
C GLY A 85 5.15 -6.79 -3.24
N SER A 86 4.75 -6.47 -4.47
CA SER A 86 5.62 -5.70 -5.38
C SER A 86 5.32 -4.22 -5.30
N VAL A 87 6.31 -3.43 -4.88
CA VAL A 87 6.24 -1.97 -4.93
C VAL A 87 6.78 -1.50 -6.27
N TYR A 88 6.02 -0.64 -6.95
CA TYR A 88 6.46 0.07 -8.13
C TYR A 88 6.52 1.56 -7.82
N GLN A 89 7.71 2.07 -7.57
CA GLN A 89 7.88 3.48 -7.26
C GLN A 89 9.02 4.12 -8.07
N VAL A 90 8.88 5.42 -8.24
CA VAL A 90 9.93 6.29 -8.76
C VAL A 90 10.29 7.25 -7.64
N THR A 91 11.56 7.25 -7.24
CA THR A 91 12.10 8.06 -6.16
C THR A 91 13.22 8.97 -6.66
N GLY A 92 13.56 10.00 -5.90
CA GLY A 92 14.56 11.00 -6.28
C GLY A 92 13.93 12.36 -6.57
N ASP A 93 14.78 13.34 -6.88
CA ASP A 93 14.32 14.68 -7.24
C ASP A 93 13.83 14.73 -8.69
N ALA A 94 13.04 15.76 -9.04
CA ALA A 94 12.47 15.89 -10.37
C ALA A 94 13.50 16.05 -11.51
N THR A 95 14.78 16.25 -11.19
CA THR A 95 15.88 16.29 -12.15
C THR A 95 16.61 14.94 -12.27
N TYR A 96 16.48 14.06 -11.27
CA TYR A 96 17.14 12.76 -11.16
C TYR A 96 16.23 11.71 -10.51
N MET A 97 15.13 11.39 -11.19
CA MET A 97 14.22 10.33 -10.77
C MET A 97 14.71 8.94 -11.19
N THR A 98 14.65 8.00 -10.25
CA THR A 98 15.10 6.61 -10.43
C THR A 98 14.00 5.64 -10.02
N ARG A 99 13.87 4.56 -10.80
CA ARG A 99 12.94 3.47 -10.47
C ARG A 99 13.49 2.67 -9.30
N LYS A 100 12.62 2.35 -8.35
CA LYS A 100 12.93 1.50 -7.21
C LYS A 100 11.84 0.44 -7.08
N PHE A 101 12.27 -0.82 -7.19
CA PHE A 101 11.41 -1.99 -7.11
C PHE A 101 11.88 -2.85 -5.94
N ASP A 102 11.60 -2.39 -4.73
CA ASP A 102 11.94 -3.15 -3.54
C ASP A 102 10.70 -3.91 -3.06
N GLY A 103 10.87 -5.16 -2.61
CA GLY A 103 9.81 -5.97 -1.99
C GLY A 103 9.43 -5.49 -0.59
N VAL A 104 9.42 -4.17 -0.37
CA VAL A 104 9.13 -3.56 0.93
C VAL A 104 7.64 -3.63 1.18
N GLN A 105 7.27 -4.08 2.37
CA GLN A 105 5.89 -4.04 2.86
C GLN A 105 5.50 -2.59 3.15
N HIS A 106 5.17 -1.80 2.12
CA HIS A 106 4.80 -0.37 2.27
C HIS A 106 3.65 -0.15 3.26
N LEU A 107 2.73 -1.11 3.35
CA LEU A 107 1.60 -1.06 4.29
C LEU A 107 2.02 -1.21 5.76
N SER A 108 3.22 -1.73 6.04
CA SER A 108 3.77 -1.80 7.40
C SER A 108 4.85 -0.77 7.65
N SER A 109 5.16 0.10 6.68
CA SER A 109 6.17 1.14 6.83
C SER A 109 5.81 2.13 7.96
N GLU A 110 6.83 2.71 8.59
CA GLU A 110 6.66 3.82 9.52
C GLU A 110 6.22 5.09 8.80
N SER A 111 6.67 5.29 7.55
CA SER A 111 6.26 6.40 6.69
C SER A 111 4.82 6.27 6.19
N TYR A 112 4.16 5.12 6.34
CA TYR A 112 2.81 4.92 5.82
C TYR A 112 1.81 5.91 6.43
N SER A 113 1.07 6.61 5.57
CA SER A 113 -0.03 7.50 5.96
C SER A 113 -1.40 6.91 5.62
N THR A 114 -1.62 6.54 4.36
CA THR A 114 -2.88 5.95 3.90
C THR A 114 -2.68 5.21 2.58
N SER A 115 -3.69 4.48 2.12
CA SER A 115 -3.69 3.83 0.81
C SER A 115 -5.10 3.73 0.25
N TYR A 116 -5.20 3.78 -1.08
CA TYR A 116 -6.46 3.61 -1.80
C TYR A 116 -6.34 2.46 -2.78
N VAL A 117 -7.31 1.54 -2.75
CA VAL A 117 -7.43 0.49 -3.76
C VAL A 117 -7.94 1.13 -5.05
N VAL A 118 -7.15 1.00 -6.11
CA VAL A 118 -7.50 1.46 -7.46
C VAL A 118 -8.28 0.39 -8.20
N ALA A 119 -7.84 -0.87 -8.10
CA ALA A 119 -8.47 -2.00 -8.75
C ALA A 119 -8.07 -3.31 -8.07
N TYR A 120 -8.94 -4.31 -8.17
CA TYR A 120 -8.58 -5.71 -7.98
C TYR A 120 -8.18 -6.31 -9.33
N LEU A 121 -7.19 -7.18 -9.30
CA LEU A 121 -6.46 -7.70 -10.45
C LEU A 121 -6.49 -9.24 -10.40
N ASP A 122 -6.60 -9.85 -11.57
CA ASP A 122 -6.11 -11.22 -11.77
C ASP A 122 -4.59 -11.23 -12.06
N GLU A 123 -3.99 -12.42 -12.20
CA GLU A 123 -2.56 -12.57 -12.47
C GLU A 123 -2.11 -11.93 -13.80
N ALA A 124 -2.95 -12.00 -14.84
CA ALA A 124 -2.62 -11.43 -16.15
C ALA A 124 -2.60 -9.89 -16.07
N GLN A 125 -3.59 -9.30 -15.38
CA GLN A 125 -3.68 -7.87 -15.13
C GLN A 125 -2.52 -7.39 -14.25
N ALA A 126 -2.09 -8.17 -13.26
CA ALA A 126 -0.89 -7.87 -12.49
C ALA A 126 0.39 -7.91 -13.35
N GLY A 127 0.47 -8.82 -14.32
CA GLY A 127 1.53 -8.84 -15.34
C GLY A 127 1.56 -7.56 -16.17
N VAL A 128 0.40 -7.04 -16.57
CA VAL A 128 0.28 -5.76 -17.29
C VAL A 128 0.74 -4.59 -16.42
N VAL A 129 0.31 -4.52 -15.15
CA VAL A 129 0.77 -3.48 -14.20
C VAL A 129 2.30 -3.50 -14.10
N ARG A 130 2.90 -4.67 -13.92
CA ARG A 130 4.36 -4.82 -13.87
C ARG A 130 5.03 -4.32 -15.14
N GLN A 131 4.48 -4.68 -16.31
CA GLN A 131 5.01 -4.24 -17.59
C GLN A 131 4.95 -2.72 -17.72
N VAL A 132 3.79 -2.11 -17.46
CA VAL A 132 3.61 -0.65 -17.53
C VAL A 132 4.56 0.07 -16.58
N ALA A 133 4.64 -0.35 -15.32
CA ALA A 133 5.56 0.24 -14.34
C ALA A 133 7.04 0.08 -14.74
N THR A 134 7.38 -0.98 -15.48
CA THR A 134 8.75 -1.20 -15.95
C THR A 134 9.05 -0.42 -17.22
N GLN A 135 8.07 -0.16 -18.08
CA GLN A 135 8.25 0.51 -19.37
C GLN A 135 8.09 2.03 -19.30
N GLU A 136 7.23 2.52 -18.40
CA GLU A 136 6.99 3.95 -18.25
C GLU A 136 8.25 4.65 -17.69
N PRO A 137 8.90 5.55 -18.46
CA PRO A 137 10.13 6.18 -18.02
C PRO A 137 9.85 7.14 -16.86
N PRO A 138 10.76 7.26 -15.89
CA PRO A 138 10.73 8.39 -14.95
C PRO A 138 10.71 9.69 -15.75
N LEU A 139 9.79 10.58 -15.39
CA LEU A 139 9.82 11.94 -15.90
C LEU A 139 11.10 12.60 -15.38
N TRP A 140 11.81 13.37 -16.20
CA TRP A 140 13.01 14.04 -15.72
C TRP A 140 13.15 15.37 -16.44
N ALA A 141 13.52 16.39 -15.68
CA ALA A 141 13.84 17.69 -16.21
C ALA A 141 15.37 17.83 -16.33
N HIS A 142 15.84 18.40 -17.45
CA HIS A 142 17.26 18.65 -17.67
C HIS A 142 17.86 19.63 -16.64
N ASN A 143 17.02 20.46 -16.03
CA ASN A 143 17.39 21.35 -14.94
C ASN A 143 16.14 21.74 -14.14
N ARG A 144 16.36 22.33 -12.96
CA ARG A 144 15.29 22.70 -12.03
C ARG A 144 14.27 23.70 -12.60
N ALA A 145 14.68 24.57 -13.54
CA ALA A 145 13.80 25.57 -14.14
C ALA A 145 12.79 24.95 -15.12
N LEU A 146 13.06 23.74 -15.61
CA LEU A 146 12.22 22.99 -16.55
C LEU A 146 11.42 21.89 -15.86
N VAL A 147 11.41 21.84 -14.53
CA VAL A 147 10.60 20.87 -13.77
C VAL A 147 9.13 21.23 -13.92
N THR A 148 8.42 20.43 -14.71
CA THR A 148 6.95 20.49 -14.85
C THR A 148 6.26 19.34 -14.14
N GLU A 149 6.99 18.27 -13.83
CA GLU A 149 6.47 17.00 -13.33
C GLU A 149 7.38 16.44 -12.24
N ASN A 150 6.85 15.54 -11.41
CA ASN A 150 7.59 14.85 -10.35
C ASN A 150 7.16 13.38 -10.26
N CYS A 151 7.62 12.68 -9.23
CA CYS A 151 7.34 11.25 -9.04
C CYS A 151 5.85 10.93 -8.93
N GLN A 152 5.03 11.88 -8.48
CA GLN A 152 3.58 11.74 -8.42
C GLN A 152 2.96 11.73 -9.83
N GLY A 153 3.51 12.54 -10.75
CA GLY A 153 3.11 12.56 -12.15
C GLY A 153 3.29 11.20 -12.83
N TRP A 154 4.40 10.53 -12.53
CA TRP A 154 4.65 9.17 -13.01
C TRP A 154 3.60 8.16 -12.49
N THR A 155 3.24 8.23 -11.20
CA THR A 155 2.17 7.37 -10.63
C THR A 155 0.83 7.59 -11.35
N CYS A 156 0.47 8.85 -11.61
CA CYS A 156 -0.74 9.20 -12.35
C CYS A 156 -0.71 8.69 -13.81
N ALA A 157 0.44 8.77 -14.48
CA ALA A 157 0.64 8.25 -15.83
C ALA A 157 0.44 6.72 -15.87
N CYS A 158 1.08 5.97 -14.95
CA CYS A 158 0.89 4.53 -14.84
C CYS A 158 -0.57 4.15 -14.59
N CYS A 159 -1.27 4.85 -13.69
CA CYS A 159 -2.70 4.64 -13.45
C CYS A 159 -3.55 4.86 -14.71
N SER A 160 -3.20 5.87 -15.51
CA SER A 160 -3.91 6.20 -16.76
C SER A 160 -3.71 5.13 -17.83
N VAL A 161 -2.47 4.66 -18.01
CA VAL A 161 -2.12 3.58 -18.94
C VAL A 161 -2.79 2.27 -18.51
N PHE A 162 -2.73 1.94 -17.21
CA PHE A 162 -3.43 0.77 -16.66
C PHE A 162 -4.93 0.83 -16.94
N LYS A 163 -5.58 1.97 -16.66
CA LYS A 163 -7.01 2.15 -16.94
C LYS A 163 -7.33 1.91 -18.41
N ALA A 164 -6.52 2.44 -19.34
CA ALA A 164 -6.73 2.26 -20.77
C ALA A 164 -6.54 0.80 -21.23
N MET A 165 -5.55 0.10 -20.67
CA MET A 165 -5.20 -1.27 -21.08
C MET A 165 -6.07 -2.36 -20.44
N VAL A 166 -6.57 -2.12 -19.23
CA VAL A 166 -7.18 -3.16 -18.39
C VAL A 166 -8.64 -2.88 -18.06
N LEU A 167 -9.00 -1.63 -17.79
CA LEU A 167 -10.37 -1.24 -17.39
C LEU A 167 -11.21 -0.66 -18.54
N GLY A 168 -10.60 -0.46 -19.71
CA GLY A 168 -11.19 0.22 -20.87
C GLY A 168 -11.78 -0.71 -21.96
N ARG A 169 -12.14 -1.95 -21.62
CA ARG A 169 -12.91 -2.85 -22.50
C ARG A 169 -14.30 -3.10 -21.93
#